data_AF-A0A1H4YS56-F1
#
_entry.id   AF-A0A1H4YS56-F1
#
_cell.length_a   1.000
_cell.length_b   1.000
_cell.length_c   1.000
_cell.angle_alpha   90.00
_cell.angle_beta   90.00
_cell.angle_gamma   90.00
#
_symmetry.space_group_name_H-M   'P 1'
#
loop_
_entity.id
_entity.type
_entity.pdbx_description
1 polymer ?
#
loop_
_entity_poly.entity_id
_entity_poly.type
_entity_poly.pdbx_seq_one_letter_code
_entity_poly.pdbx_strand_id
1 'polypeptide(L)'
;MDTPRTSPRLAALVVVLATPPLAWLLWISSADGTPSDARHVAWFATVALGCVVAGALAGTRSRLWLPAVSGVASAVVTLYLWWSSEDETGLFMVGIIIATPLMLVASLPLLLIGRAAASVGHVSE
;
A
#
# COMPACT_ATOMS: atom_id res chain seq x y z
N MET A 1 1.24 16.97 -29.40
CA MET A 1 1.71 15.78 -28.66
C MET A 1 0.76 15.62 -27.49
N ASP A 2 -0.26 14.79 -27.64
CA ASP A 2 -1.22 14.54 -26.58
C ASP A 2 -0.60 13.56 -25.58
N THR A 3 -0.14 14.07 -24.45
CA THR A 3 0.21 13.21 -23.32
C THR A 3 -1.03 12.39 -22.93
N PRO A 4 -0.95 11.05 -22.86
CA PRO A 4 -2.10 10.25 -22.47
C PRO A 4 -2.53 10.67 -21.07
N ARG A 5 -3.75 11.21 -20.96
CA ARG A 5 -4.38 11.49 -19.66
C ARG A 5 -4.57 10.15 -18.94
N THR A 6 -3.59 9.75 -18.14
CA THR A 6 -3.76 8.66 -17.20
C THR A 6 -4.95 8.97 -16.33
N SER A 7 -5.96 8.09 -16.37
CA SER A 7 -7.14 8.24 -15.53
C SER A 7 -6.70 8.33 -14.06
N PRO A 8 -7.19 9.30 -13.27
CA PRO A 8 -6.83 9.45 -11.86
C PRO A 8 -7.03 8.16 -11.05
N ARG A 9 -8.05 7.37 -11.42
CA ARG A 9 -8.29 6.05 -10.84
C ARG A 9 -7.19 5.04 -11.18
N LEU A 10 -6.66 5.06 -12.40
CA LEU A 10 -5.58 4.18 -12.81
C LEU A 10 -4.28 4.53 -12.09
N ALA A 11 -3.98 5.82 -11.92
CA ALA A 11 -2.83 6.27 -11.14
C ALA A 11 -2.91 5.80 -9.69
N ALA A 12 -4.07 5.95 -9.04
CA ALA A 12 -4.29 5.45 -7.69
C ALA A 12 -4.11 3.92 -7.58
N LEU A 13 -4.62 3.16 -8.56
CA LEU A 13 -4.46 1.71 -8.61
C LEU A 13 -3.00 1.29 -8.77
N VAL A 14 -2.25 1.96 -9.66
CA VAL A 14 -0.82 1.69 -9.84
C VAL A 14 -0.06 1.91 -8.54
N VAL A 15 -0.34 3.01 -7.82
CA VAL A 15 0.34 3.31 -6.55
C VAL A 15 0.07 2.23 -5.50
N VAL A 16 -1.19 1.87 -5.24
CA VAL A 16 -1.50 0.85 -4.22
C VAL A 16 -0.98 -0.55 -4.60
N LEU A 17 -0.90 -0.87 -5.89
CA LEU A 17 -0.37 -2.15 -6.35
C LEU A 17 1.16 -2.20 -6.25
N ALA A 18 1.84 -1.11 -6.58
CA ALA A 18 3.31 -1.07 -6.62
C ALA A 18 3.96 -0.78 -5.27
N THR A 19 3.27 -0.09 -4.36
CA THR A 19 3.89 0.33 -3.09
C THR A 19 4.34 -0.85 -2.22
N PRO A 20 3.52 -1.89 -1.97
CA PRO A 20 3.96 -3.02 -1.14
C PRO A 20 5.23 -3.74 -1.63
N PRO A 21 5.36 -4.13 -2.92
CA PRO A 21 6.59 -4.77 -3.40
C PRO A 21 7.78 -3.80 -3.45
N LEU A 22 7.57 -2.51 -3.78
CA LEU A 22 8.66 -1.52 -3.71
C LEU A 22 9.15 -1.31 -2.28
N ALA A 23 8.24 -1.21 -1.31
CA ALA A 23 8.58 -1.13 0.11
C ALA A 23 9.38 -2.36 0.55
N TRP A 24 9.03 -3.55 0.06
CA TRP A 24 9.79 -4.77 0.34
C TRP A 24 11.21 -4.69 -0.24
N LEU A 25 11.35 -4.26 -1.49
CA LEU A 25 12.67 -4.06 -2.11
C LEU A 25 13.54 -3.07 -1.31
N LEU A 26 12.94 -1.96 -0.88
CA LEU A 26 13.65 -0.90 -0.16
C LEU A 26 14.11 -1.31 1.24
N TRP A 27 13.24 -1.97 2.01
CA TRP A 27 13.47 -2.18 3.45
C TRP A 27 13.93 -3.58 3.80
N ILE A 28 13.61 -4.57 2.96
CA ILE A 28 13.71 -6.00 3.30
C ILE A 28 14.69 -6.73 2.40
N SER A 29 14.61 -6.55 1.07
CA SER A 29 15.34 -7.41 0.12
C SER A 29 16.87 -7.36 0.21
N SER A 30 17.43 -6.28 0.75
CA SER A 30 18.88 -6.08 0.93
C SER A 30 19.37 -6.43 2.34
N ALA A 31 18.50 -6.99 3.18
CA ALA A 31 18.81 -7.33 4.56
C ALA A 31 19.59 -8.65 4.66
N ASP A 32 20.91 -8.57 4.74
CA ASP A 32 21.71 -9.68 5.25
C ASP A 32 21.49 -9.82 6.77
N GLY A 33 20.77 -10.87 7.17
CA GLY A 33 20.48 -11.18 8.56
C GLY A 33 19.15 -10.64 9.08
N THR A 34 18.39 -11.55 9.71
CA THR A 34 17.07 -11.46 10.37
C THR A 34 16.31 -10.13 10.30
N PRO A 35 15.02 -10.16 9.94
CA PRO A 35 14.25 -8.94 9.76
C PRO A 35 14.10 -8.18 11.09
N SER A 36 14.73 -7.00 11.17
CA SER A 36 14.61 -6.10 12.32
C SER A 36 13.20 -5.51 12.40
N ASP A 37 12.61 -5.42 13.60
CA ASP A 37 11.31 -4.79 13.85
C ASP A 37 11.19 -3.40 13.18
N ALA A 38 12.27 -2.63 13.16
CA ALA A 38 12.32 -1.32 12.52
C ALA A 38 12.07 -1.39 11.01
N ARG A 39 12.53 -2.45 10.33
CA ARG A 39 12.32 -2.65 8.88
C ARG A 39 10.90 -3.08 8.57
N HIS A 40 10.29 -3.93 9.41
CA HIS A 40 8.86 -4.23 9.31
C HIS A 40 8.00 -2.97 9.48
N VAL A 41 8.30 -2.16 10.49
CA VAL A 41 7.61 -0.89 10.71
C VAL A 41 7.79 0.05 9.51
N ALA A 42 9.00 0.15 8.95
CA ALA A 42 9.27 0.95 7.77
C ALA A 42 8.49 0.45 6.54
N TRP A 43 8.34 -0.86 6.37
CA TRP A 43 7.52 -1.45 5.31
C TRP A 43 6.05 -1.04 5.46
N PHE A 44 5.45 -1.25 6.64
CA PHE A 44 4.05 -0.88 6.89
C PHE A 44 3.82 0.63 6.76
N ALA A 45 4.74 1.47 7.24
CA ALA A 45 4.66 2.91 7.12
C ALA A 45 4.70 3.36 5.65
N THR A 46 5.54 2.73 4.83
CA THR A 46 5.63 3.02 3.39
C THR A 46 4.35 2.61 2.66
N VAL A 47 3.79 1.43 2.98
CA VAL A 47 2.49 0.98 2.43
C VAL A 47 1.37 1.95 2.82
N ALA A 48 1.35 2.41 4.08
CA ALA A 48 0.38 3.40 4.55
C ALA A 48 0.50 4.74 3.80
N LEU A 49 1.72 5.22 3.57
CA LEU A 49 1.98 6.41 2.75
C LEU A 49 1.50 6.22 1.31
N GLY A 50 1.72 5.04 0.71
CA GLY A 50 1.20 4.69 -0.62
C GLY A 50 -0.32 4.79 -0.70
N CYS A 51 -1.05 4.34 0.35
CA CYS A 51 -2.49 4.53 0.44
C CYS A 51 -2.88 6.01 0.48
N VAL A 52 -2.15 6.86 1.23
CA VAL A 52 -2.40 8.31 1.25
C VAL A 52 -2.17 8.92 -0.15
N VAL A 53 -1.05 8.60 -0.80
CA VAL A 53 -0.75 9.10 -2.15
C VAL A 53 -1.80 8.65 -3.16
N ALA A 54 -2.20 7.37 -3.13
CA ALA A 54 -3.26 6.87 -3.98
C ALA A 54 -4.60 7.57 -3.72
N GLY A 55 -4.89 7.91 -2.47
CA GLY A 55 -6.06 8.68 -2.07
C GLY A 55 -6.10 10.07 -2.72
N ALA A 56 -4.96 10.77 -2.69
CA ALA A 56 -4.79 12.06 -3.36
C ALA A 56 -4.99 11.95 -4.88
N LEU A 57 -4.51 10.86 -5.49
CA LEU A 57 -4.60 10.62 -6.93
C LEU A 57 -5.98 10.13 -7.41
N ALA A 58 -6.75 9.45 -6.57
CA ALA A 58 -7.98 8.77 -6.98
C ALA A 58 -9.07 9.71 -7.52
N GLY A 59 -8.98 11.02 -7.25
CA GLY A 59 -10.01 12.00 -7.60
C GLY A 59 -11.26 11.89 -6.71
N THR A 60 -12.06 12.95 -6.70
CA THR A 60 -13.21 13.13 -5.78
C THR A 60 -14.36 12.15 -6.04
N ARG A 61 -14.62 11.76 -7.28
CA ARG A 61 -15.72 10.85 -7.65
C ARG A 61 -15.34 9.36 -7.67
N SER A 62 -14.09 9.00 -7.39
CA SER A 62 -13.65 7.60 -7.47
C SER A 62 -14.09 6.76 -6.27
N ARG A 63 -14.39 5.49 -6.53
CA ARG A 63 -14.74 4.50 -5.51
C ARG A 63 -13.46 3.98 -4.84
N LEU A 64 -13.16 4.44 -3.62
CA LEU A 64 -11.93 4.11 -2.90
C LEU A 64 -11.81 2.65 -2.45
N TRP A 65 -12.91 1.90 -2.40
CA TRP A 65 -12.85 0.48 -2.05
C TRP A 65 -12.05 -0.34 -3.06
N LEU A 66 -12.04 0.07 -4.34
CA LEU A 66 -11.28 -0.60 -5.39
C LEU A 66 -9.76 -0.52 -5.16
N PRO A 67 -9.14 0.67 -5.00
CA PRO A 67 -7.74 0.74 -4.63
C PRO A 67 -7.47 0.17 -3.24
N ALA A 68 -8.40 0.25 -2.27
CA ALA A 68 -8.20 -0.37 -0.96
C ALA A 68 -8.05 -1.90 -1.08
N VAL A 69 -8.98 -2.59 -1.74
CA VAL A 69 -8.93 -4.04 -1.93
C VAL A 69 -7.72 -4.44 -2.76
N SER A 70 -7.40 -3.67 -3.81
CA SER A 70 -6.24 -3.95 -4.67
C SER A 70 -4.91 -3.80 -3.92
N GLY A 71 -4.79 -2.77 -3.08
CA GLY A 71 -3.61 -2.55 -2.24
C GLY A 71 -3.43 -3.64 -1.19
N VAL A 72 -4.52 -4.05 -0.53
CA VAL A 72 -4.49 -5.19 0.42
C VAL A 72 -4.09 -6.47 -0.29
N ALA A 73 -4.64 -6.76 -1.47
CA ALA A 73 -4.25 -7.94 -2.24
C ALA A 73 -2.76 -7.93 -2.60
N SER A 74 -2.23 -6.80 -3.08
CA SER A 74 -0.79 -6.65 -3.37
C SER A 74 0.08 -6.85 -2.11
N ALA A 75 -0.33 -6.25 -0.99
CA ALA A 75 0.37 -6.41 0.28
C ALA A 75 0.38 -7.86 0.77
N VAL A 76 -0.76 -8.56 0.70
CA VAL A 76 -0.87 -9.97 1.08
C VAL A 76 0.01 -10.84 0.20
N VAL A 77 0.02 -10.63 -1.12
CA VAL A 77 0.89 -11.35 -2.04
C VAL A 77 2.37 -11.09 -1.72
N THR A 78 2.72 -9.83 -1.41
CA THR A 78 4.09 -9.46 -1.05
C THR A 78 4.52 -10.14 0.25
N LEU A 79 3.69 -10.09 1.31
CA LEU A 79 3.95 -10.76 2.58
C LEU A 79 4.03 -12.27 2.41
N TYR A 80 3.17 -12.86 1.58
CA TYR A 80 3.20 -14.29 1.27
C TYR A 80 4.55 -14.67 0.67
N LEU A 81 5.01 -13.96 -0.37
CA LEU A 81 6.28 -14.26 -1.03
C LEU A 81 7.48 -14.03 -0.11
N TRP A 82 7.42 -12.98 0.72
CA TRP A 82 8.46 -12.69 1.70
C TRP A 82 8.53 -13.80 2.76
N TRP A 83 7.47 -14.01 3.54
CA TRP A 83 7.53 -14.92 4.68
C TRP A 83 7.49 -16.40 4.30
N SER A 84 6.99 -16.77 3.12
CA SER A 84 7.12 -18.16 2.64
C SER A 84 8.56 -18.55 2.27
N SER A 85 9.44 -17.56 2.07
CA SER A 85 10.86 -17.78 1.82
C SER A 85 11.70 -17.82 3.10
N GLU A 86 11.14 -17.38 4.24
CA GLU A 86 11.76 -17.53 5.55
C GLU A 86 11.37 -18.92 6.08
N ASP A 87 12.33 -19.73 6.54
CA ASP A 87 12.17 -21.16 6.90
C ASP A 87 11.21 -21.45 8.09
N GLU A 88 10.31 -20.51 8.44
CA GLU A 88 9.33 -20.66 9.51
C GLU A 88 8.07 -21.41 9.05
N THR A 89 7.95 -22.64 9.52
CA THR A 89 6.83 -23.55 9.24
C THR A 89 5.48 -22.94 9.65
N GLY A 90 4.66 -22.52 8.66
CA GLY A 90 3.21 -22.28 8.78
C GLY A 90 2.74 -21.08 9.62
N LEU A 91 3.56 -20.56 10.54
CA LEU A 91 3.23 -19.39 11.37
C LEU A 91 3.05 -18.11 10.54
N PHE A 92 3.72 -18.01 9.40
CA PHE A 92 3.57 -16.90 8.47
C PHE A 92 2.12 -16.74 7.95
N MET A 93 1.39 -17.86 7.79
CA MET A 93 -0.03 -17.81 7.40
C MET A 93 -0.90 -17.22 8.49
N VAL A 94 -0.63 -17.52 9.75
CA VAL A 94 -1.35 -16.91 10.88
C VAL A 94 -1.12 -15.40 10.91
N GLY A 95 0.13 -14.96 10.72
CA GLY A 95 0.47 -13.54 10.62
C GLY A 95 -0.27 -12.83 9.48
N ILE A 96 -0.33 -13.43 8.29
CA ILE A 96 -1.03 -12.87 7.13
C ILE A 96 -2.54 -12.80 7.37
N ILE A 97 -3.13 -13.84 7.97
CA ILE A 97 -4.56 -13.88 8.32
C ILE A 97 -4.91 -12.78 9.32
N ILE A 98 -4.05 -12.50 10.30
CA ILE A 98 -4.26 -11.42 11.28
C ILE A 98 -4.06 -10.05 10.64
N ALA A 99 -3.04 -9.89 9.80
CA ALA A 99 -2.71 -8.60 9.17
C ALA A 99 -3.74 -8.16 8.13
N THR A 100 -4.28 -9.08 7.33
CA THR A 100 -5.20 -8.79 6.22
C THR A 100 -6.42 -7.93 6.62
N PRO A 101 -7.22 -8.29 7.65
CA PRO A 101 -8.36 -7.47 8.06
C PRO A 101 -7.92 -6.11 8.61
N LEU A 102 -6.80 -6.03 9.33
CA LEU A 102 -6.26 -4.78 9.85
C LEU A 102 -5.84 -3.83 8.72
N MET A 103 -5.17 -4.36 7.70
CA MET A 103 -4.79 -3.59 6.52
C MET A 103 -6.01 -3.08 5.76
N LEU A 104 -7.07 -3.89 5.64
CA LEU A 104 -8.32 -3.46 4.99
C LEU A 104 -9.00 -2.32 5.76
N VAL A 105 -9.10 -2.46 7.09
CA VAL A 105 -9.67 -1.44 7.98
C VAL A 105 -8.86 -0.14 7.93
N ALA A 106 -7.53 -0.21 7.88
CA ALA A 106 -6.66 0.97 7.83
C ALA A 106 -6.61 1.65 6.45
N SER A 107 -6.73 0.88 5.36
CA SER A 107 -6.55 1.40 3.99
C SER A 107 -7.59 2.45 3.60
N LEU A 108 -8.86 2.26 3.96
CA LEU A 108 -9.93 3.20 3.62
C LEU A 108 -9.75 4.58 4.27
N PRO A 109 -9.53 4.70 5.60
CA PRO A 109 -9.17 5.97 6.23
C PRO A 109 -7.96 6.65 5.60
N LEU A 110 -6.89 5.92 5.29
CA LEU A 110 -5.67 6.48 4.69
C LEU A 110 -5.93 7.05 3.28
N LEU A 111 -6.68 6.32 2.46
CA LEU A 111 -7.13 6.79 1.15
C LEU A 111 -8.02 8.04 1.26
N LEU A 112 -8.88 8.11 2.29
CA LEU A 112 -9.71 9.29 2.56
C LEU A 112 -8.88 10.49 3.01
N ILE A 113 -7.88 10.29 3.87
CA ILE A 113 -6.95 11.34 4.30
C ILE A 113 -6.23 11.94 3.09
N GLY A 114 -5.70 11.10 2.21
CA GLY A 114 -5.03 11.56 0.99
C GLY A 114 -5.94 12.37 0.09
N ARG A 115 -7.18 11.91 -0.10
CA ARG A 115 -8.19 12.65 -0.87
C ARG A 115 -8.51 14.01 -0.23
N ALA A 116 -8.70 14.04 1.08
CA ALA A 116 -9.00 15.27 1.80
C ALA A 116 -7.87 16.28 1.66
N ALA A 117 -6.61 15.85 1.83
CA ALA A 117 -5.44 16.70 1.65
C ALA A 117 -5.37 17.32 0.24
N ALA A 118 -5.62 16.52 -0.81
CA ALA A 118 -5.65 17.02 -2.19
C ALA A 118 -6.79 18.02 -2.45
N SER A 119 -7.92 17.88 -1.76
CA SER A 119 -9.04 18.84 -1.90
C SER A 119 -8.80 20.19 -1.24
N VAL A 120 -7.97 20.26 -0.20
CA VAL A 120 -7.60 21.53 0.47
C VAL A 120 -6.63 22.35 -0.41
N GLY A 121 -5.70 21.68 -1.08
CA GLY A 121 -4.73 22.33 -1.96
C GLY A 121 -5.36 23.07 -3.16
N HIS A 122 -6.51 22.62 -3.66
CA HIS A 122 -7.21 23.26 -4.78
C HIS A 122 -8.07 24.48 -4.40
N VAL A 123 -8.30 24.73 -3.11
CA VAL A 123 -9.09 25.89 -2.64
C VAL A 123 -8.19 27.10 -2.35
N SER A 124 -6.87 26.91 -2.35
CA SER A 124 -5.86 27.92 -2.00
C SER A 124 -5.12 28.52 -3.21
N GLU A 125 -5.50 28.11 -4.43
CA GLU A 125 -5.10 28.75 -5.70
C GLU A 125 -6.26 29.57 -6.28
#